data_AF-A0A1D8PQN4-F1
#
_entry.id   AF-A0A1D8PQN4-F1
#
_cell.length_a   1.000
_cell.length_b   1.000
_cell.length_c   1.000
_cell.angle_alpha   90.00
_cell.angle_beta   90.00
_cell.angle_gamma   90.00
#
_symmetry.space_group_name_H-M   'P 1'
#
loop_
_entity.id
_entity.type
_entity.pdbx_description
1 polymer ?
#
loop_
_entity_poly.entity_id
_entity_poly.type
_entity_poly.pdbx_seq_one_letter_code
_entity_poly.pdbx_strand_id
1 'polypeptide(L)'
;MNFEPIDYLSTLNLDFSNTVPSTEVSPQIDQQELDLFTQAANDDFFSLDVFGNGDIVPIKQQESVKHDIHSTFDLPKSVSRPIKKETASASAADDKRKRNTAASARFRIKKKMKEQEMERRAKELEERVVNLEKKLKAAELENRCLKNIIFQQNQQKGDELLQSIKQKSFEFS
;
A
#
# COMPACT_ATOMS: atom_id res chain seq x y z
N MET A 1 38.02 -11.30 2.64
CA MET A 1 36.94 -10.38 2.98
C MET A 1 35.74 -11.22 3.41
N ASN A 2 35.55 -11.40 4.72
CA ASN A 2 34.39 -12.12 5.25
C ASN A 2 33.22 -11.14 5.31
N PHE A 3 32.12 -11.45 4.62
CA PHE A 3 30.88 -10.68 4.66
C PHE A 3 29.96 -11.33 5.69
N GLU A 4 29.78 -10.68 6.83
CA GLU A 4 28.72 -11.03 7.79
C GLU A 4 27.44 -10.28 7.37
N PRO A 5 26.25 -10.94 7.35
CA PRO A 5 24.99 -10.28 7.06
C PRO A 5 24.67 -9.26 8.17
N ILE A 6 24.59 -7.98 7.82
CA ILE A 6 24.12 -6.94 8.73
C ILE A 6 22.59 -7.03 8.78
N ASP A 7 22.04 -7.45 9.92
CA ASP A 7 20.62 -7.39 10.17
C ASP A 7 20.21 -5.94 10.51
N TYR A 8 19.74 -5.23 9.49
CA TYR A 8 19.31 -3.83 9.59
C TYR A 8 18.17 -3.61 10.60
N LEU A 9 17.43 -4.67 10.95
CA LEU A 9 16.32 -4.58 11.89
C LEU A 9 16.77 -4.45 13.35
N SER A 10 18.01 -4.86 13.67
CA SER A 10 18.57 -4.77 15.03
C SER A 10 18.82 -3.33 15.52
N THR A 11 19.00 -2.39 14.59
CA THR A 11 19.21 -0.97 14.90
C THR A 11 17.92 -0.20 15.10
N LEU A 12 16.78 -0.81 14.78
CA LEU A 12 15.49 -0.24 15.08
C LEU A 12 15.16 -0.61 16.52
N ASN A 13 15.16 0.38 17.42
CA ASN A 13 14.62 0.29 18.79
C ASN A 13 13.09 0.09 18.75
N LEU A 14 12.62 -0.96 18.08
CA LEU A 14 11.24 -1.38 18.05
C LEU A 14 11.06 -2.45 19.12
N ASP A 15 10.64 -2.00 20.29
CA ASP A 15 10.20 -2.90 21.35
C ASP A 15 8.81 -3.46 21.00
N PHE A 16 8.80 -4.66 20.44
CA PHE A 16 7.57 -5.40 20.12
C PHE A 16 6.92 -6.05 21.36
N SER A 17 7.50 -5.89 22.56
CA SER A 17 7.00 -6.50 23.80
C SER A 17 5.99 -5.63 24.57
N ASN A 18 5.74 -4.39 24.13
CA ASN A 18 4.69 -3.56 24.70
C ASN A 18 3.31 -3.93 24.14
N THR A 19 2.66 -4.86 24.83
CA THR A 19 1.21 -5.05 24.78
C THR A 19 0.50 -3.74 25.09
N VAL A 20 -0.13 -3.17 24.07
CA VAL A 20 -1.16 -2.12 24.04
C VAL A 20 -1.64 -1.69 25.44
N PRO A 21 -1.24 -0.50 25.96
CA PRO A 21 -2.05 0.13 26.98
C PRO A 21 -3.32 0.60 26.29
N SER A 22 -4.46 -0.01 26.63
CA SER A 22 -5.80 0.47 26.30
C SER A 22 -5.84 1.98 26.52
N THR A 23 -5.70 2.75 25.44
CA THR A 23 -5.80 4.20 25.49
C THR A 23 -7.29 4.49 25.61
N GLU A 24 -7.76 4.70 26.83
CA GLU A 24 -9.05 5.33 27.08
C GLU A 24 -9.04 6.70 26.41
N VAL A 25 -9.67 6.78 25.24
CA VAL A 25 -9.84 8.01 24.47
C VAL A 25 -10.84 8.88 25.23
N SER A 26 -10.35 9.74 26.13
CA SER A 26 -11.11 10.91 26.58
C SER A 26 -11.28 11.86 25.40
N PRO A 27 -12.51 12.29 25.05
CA PRO A 27 -12.73 13.20 23.95
C PRO A 27 -12.53 14.64 24.44
N GLN A 28 -11.28 15.03 24.69
CA GLN A 28 -10.89 16.45 24.68
C GLN A 28 -9.99 16.65 23.47
N ILE A 29 -10.62 16.75 22.30
CA ILE A 29 -9.95 17.29 21.11
C ILE A 29 -9.92 18.80 21.33
N ASP A 30 -8.74 19.34 21.63
CA ASP A 30 -8.53 20.78 21.71
C ASP A 30 -8.81 21.42 20.35
N GLN A 31 -9.49 22.57 20.35
CA GLN A 31 -9.88 23.28 19.12
C GLN A 31 -8.66 23.57 18.21
N GLN A 32 -7.48 23.72 18.81
CA GLN A 32 -6.21 23.91 18.09
C GLN A 32 -5.79 22.68 17.26
N GLU A 33 -6.04 21.46 17.74
CA GLU A 33 -5.78 20.25 16.96
C GLU A 33 -6.77 20.11 15.80
N LEU A 34 -8.04 20.49 16.03
CA LEU A 34 -9.07 20.45 14.99
C LEU A 34 -8.75 21.42 13.85
N ASP A 35 -8.22 22.61 14.16
CA ASP A 35 -7.75 23.58 13.16
C ASP A 35 -6.51 23.08 12.42
N LEU A 36 -5.56 22.40 13.09
CA LEU A 36 -4.38 21.82 12.45
C LEU A 36 -4.75 20.71 11.45
N PHE A 37 -5.68 19.82 11.80
CA PHE A 37 -6.20 18.79 10.89
C PHE A 37 -7.01 19.37 9.73
N THR A 38 -7.77 20.44 9.98
CA THR A 38 -8.56 21.12 8.94
C THR A 38 -7.67 21.88 7.97
N GLN A 39 -6.61 22.52 8.46
CA GLN A 39 -5.64 23.22 7.62
C GLN A 39 -4.85 22.25 6.73
N ALA A 40 -4.42 21.10 7.27
CA ALA A 40 -3.76 20.06 6.48
C ALA A 40 -4.67 19.45 5.39
N ALA A 41 -5.99 19.39 5.62
CA ALA A 41 -6.94 18.91 4.63
C ALA A 41 -7.25 19.91 3.51
N ASN A 42 -7.01 21.21 3.76
CA ASN A 42 -7.32 22.28 2.80
C ASN A 42 -6.13 22.65 1.91
N ASP A 43 -4.89 22.49 2.37
CA ASP A 43 -3.70 23.00 1.66
C ASP A 43 -2.81 21.93 0.99
N ASP A 44 -2.90 20.62 1.32
CA ASP A 44 -1.89 19.64 0.88
C ASP A 44 -2.40 18.32 0.24
N PHE A 45 -3.68 18.22 -0.14
CA PHE A 45 -4.24 16.96 -0.69
C PHE A 45 -4.08 16.74 -2.21
N PHE A 46 -3.44 17.66 -2.95
CA PHE A 46 -3.13 17.49 -4.37
C PHE A 46 -1.72 18.05 -4.65
N SER A 47 -0.69 17.25 -4.90
CA SER A 47 -0.54 16.53 -6.15
C SER A 47 0.66 15.58 -6.11
N LEU A 48 0.42 14.27 -6.20
CA LEU A 48 1.48 13.29 -6.50
C LEU A 48 1.59 13.01 -8.02
N ASP A 49 0.81 13.70 -8.86
CA ASP A 49 0.74 13.47 -10.32
C ASP A 49 1.38 14.61 -11.16
N VAL A 50 2.23 15.46 -10.58
CA VAL A 50 2.85 16.60 -11.30
C VAL A 50 4.09 16.25 -12.15
N PHE A 51 4.56 15.00 -12.18
CA PHE A 51 5.83 14.65 -12.87
C PHE A 51 5.71 13.88 -14.20
N GLY A 52 4.53 13.75 -14.80
CA GLY A 52 4.41 13.00 -16.05
C GLY A 52 3.38 13.60 -17.00
N ASN A 53 3.87 14.33 -18.00
CA ASN A 53 3.16 14.67 -19.24
C ASN A 53 2.20 15.87 -19.17
N GLY A 54 2.77 17.08 -19.29
CA GLY A 54 2.60 17.90 -20.50
C GLY A 54 1.24 18.51 -20.89
N ASP A 55 0.11 18.15 -20.28
CA ASP A 55 -1.20 18.65 -20.73
C ASP A 55 -2.00 19.38 -19.63
N ILE A 56 -2.29 20.65 -19.94
CA ILE A 56 -3.04 21.65 -19.17
C ILE A 56 -4.46 21.13 -18.86
N VAL A 57 -4.86 21.12 -17.57
CA VAL A 57 -6.25 20.88 -17.13
C VAL A 57 -6.81 22.14 -16.48
N PRO A 58 -8.03 22.58 -16.81
CA PRO A 58 -8.48 23.95 -16.57
C PRO A 58 -8.92 24.17 -15.11
N ILE A 59 -8.43 25.26 -14.52
CA ILE A 59 -8.87 25.79 -13.23
C ILE A 59 -10.34 26.21 -13.37
N LYS A 60 -11.24 25.53 -12.66
CA LYS A 60 -12.63 25.98 -12.48
C LYS A 60 -12.63 27.13 -11.48
N GLN A 61 -13.18 28.26 -11.91
CA GLN A 61 -13.31 29.48 -11.11
C GLN A 61 -13.91 29.18 -9.72
N GLN A 62 -13.23 29.69 -8.70
CA GLN A 62 -13.69 29.74 -7.33
C GLN A 62 -14.98 30.57 -7.25
N GLU A 63 -16.12 29.91 -7.02
CA GLU A 63 -17.23 30.57 -6.33
C GLU A 63 -16.94 30.45 -4.83
N SER A 64 -16.63 31.60 -4.24
CA SER A 64 -16.42 31.80 -2.82
C SER A 64 -17.69 31.45 -2.03
N VAL A 65 -17.79 30.21 -1.54
CA VAL A 65 -18.69 29.89 -0.43
C VAL A 65 -17.87 29.96 0.84
N LYS A 66 -17.93 31.10 1.51
CA LYS A 66 -17.43 31.29 2.87
C LYS A 66 -18.19 30.32 3.78
N HIS A 67 -17.53 29.30 4.29
CA HIS A 67 -18.02 28.59 5.47
C HIS A 67 -17.36 29.22 6.68
N ASP A 68 -18.04 30.23 7.24
CA ASP A 68 -17.78 30.69 8.60
C ASP A 68 -18.09 29.51 9.54
N ILE A 69 -17.05 28.88 10.07
CA ILE A 69 -17.17 28.00 11.22
C ILE A 69 -17.30 28.91 12.44
N HIS A 70 -18.47 29.49 12.63
CA HIS A 70 -18.85 30.06 13.92
C HIS A 70 -19.71 29.02 14.63
N SER A 71 -19.13 28.41 15.66
CA SER A 71 -19.88 27.73 16.71
C SER A 71 -20.85 28.74 17.32
N THR A 72 -22.09 28.74 16.84
CA THR A 72 -23.18 29.49 17.44
C THR A 72 -24.36 28.53 17.58
N PHE A 73 -24.58 28.14 18.82
CA PHE A 73 -25.78 27.51 19.32
C PHE A 73 -26.96 28.46 19.08
N ASP A 74 -27.49 28.51 17.85
CA ASP A 74 -28.65 29.34 17.51
C ASP A 74 -29.90 28.47 17.39
N LEU A 75 -30.68 28.54 18.46
CA LEU A 75 -32.07 28.12 18.59
C LEU A 75 -32.88 28.60 17.37
N PRO A 76 -33.77 27.80 16.77
CA PRO A 76 -34.50 28.21 15.58
C PRO A 76 -35.48 29.34 15.93
N LYS A 77 -35.18 30.57 15.47
CA LYS A 77 -36.15 31.66 15.43
C LYS A 77 -37.28 31.29 14.47
N SER A 78 -38.44 31.08 15.09
CA SER A 78 -39.77 31.08 14.48
C SER A 78 -39.91 32.19 13.42
N VAL A 79 -40.08 31.79 12.16
CA VAL A 79 -40.61 32.66 11.10
C VAL A 79 -41.77 31.92 10.43
N SER A 80 -42.97 32.31 10.85
CA SER A 80 -44.25 32.26 10.14
C SER A 80 -44.33 31.39 8.86
N ARG A 81 -44.95 30.21 9.02
CA ARG A 81 -45.42 29.34 7.92
C ARG A 81 -46.42 30.05 7.01
N PRO A 82 -46.35 29.84 5.67
CA PRO A 82 -47.53 29.48 4.90
C PRO A 82 -47.69 27.95 5.02
N ILE A 83 -48.74 27.51 5.71
CA ILE A 83 -49.01 26.15 6.21
C ILE A 83 -49.06 25.05 5.10
N LYS A 84 -48.88 25.39 3.82
CA LYS A 84 -48.87 24.44 2.69
C LYS A 84 -47.48 23.99 2.23
N LYS A 85 -46.38 24.62 2.67
CA LYS A 85 -45.01 24.22 2.27
C LYS A 85 -44.44 23.05 3.08
N GLU A 86 -45.05 22.72 4.22
CA GLU A 86 -44.47 21.76 5.16
C GLU A 86 -44.52 20.31 4.70
N THR A 87 -45.56 19.92 3.97
CA THR A 87 -45.68 18.57 3.42
C THR A 87 -44.67 18.37 2.29
N ALA A 88 -44.49 19.39 1.44
CA ALA A 88 -43.47 19.39 0.38
C ALA A 88 -42.04 19.39 0.96
N SER A 89 -41.78 20.17 2.02
CA SER A 89 -40.48 20.17 2.69
C SER A 89 -40.20 18.87 3.44
N ALA A 90 -41.21 18.26 4.08
CA ALA A 90 -41.07 16.97 4.75
C ALA A 90 -40.78 15.86 3.73
N SER A 91 -41.53 15.82 2.63
CA SER A 91 -41.27 14.89 1.51
C SER A 91 -39.87 15.07 0.93
N ALA A 92 -39.45 16.32 0.69
CA ALA A 92 -38.11 16.61 0.19
C ALA A 92 -37.00 16.23 1.19
N ALA A 93 -37.23 16.41 2.49
CA ALA A 93 -36.29 16.03 3.54
C ALA A 93 -36.12 14.51 3.62
N ASP A 94 -37.21 13.75 3.52
CA ASP A 94 -37.16 12.28 3.51
C ASP A 94 -36.47 11.75 2.26
N ASP A 95 -36.68 12.37 1.09
CA ASP A 95 -35.95 12.00 -0.13
C ASP A 95 -34.44 12.29 -0.02
N LYS A 96 -34.05 13.37 0.67
CA LYS A 96 -32.64 13.66 0.97
C LYS A 96 -32.05 12.59 1.89
N ARG A 97 -32.77 12.16 2.93
CA ARG A 97 -32.35 11.09 3.84
C ARG A 97 -32.18 9.76 3.10
N LYS A 98 -33.18 9.35 2.32
CA LYS A 98 -33.13 8.13 1.51
C LYS A 98 -31.92 8.12 0.57
N ARG A 99 -31.66 9.24 -0.12
CA ARG A 99 -30.49 9.39 -1.01
C ARG A 99 -29.17 9.31 -0.25
N ASN A 100 -29.03 9.97 0.91
CA ASN A 100 -27.81 9.92 1.70
C ASN A 100 -27.55 8.52 2.29
N THR A 101 -28.59 7.82 2.76
CA THR A 101 -28.48 6.43 3.22
C THR A 101 -28.06 5.50 2.09
N ALA A 102 -28.69 5.63 0.91
CA ALA A 102 -28.30 4.86 -0.28
C ALA A 102 -26.87 5.18 -0.73
N ALA A 103 -26.46 6.45 -0.71
CA ALA A 103 -25.09 6.85 -1.01
C ALA A 103 -24.12 6.22 -0.01
N SER A 104 -24.37 6.36 1.29
CA SER A 104 -23.55 5.77 2.35
C SER A 104 -23.43 4.26 2.23
N ALA A 105 -24.51 3.55 1.89
CA ALA A 105 -24.49 2.11 1.62
C ALA A 105 -23.61 1.76 0.42
N ARG A 106 -23.75 2.51 -0.70
CA ARG A 106 -22.91 2.32 -1.89
C ARG A 106 -21.43 2.61 -1.61
N PHE A 107 -21.12 3.67 -0.87
CA PHE A 107 -19.75 4.00 -0.46
C PHE A 107 -19.14 2.89 0.40
N ARG A 108 -19.89 2.37 1.38
CA ARG A 108 -19.43 1.22 2.20
C ARG A 108 -19.14 0.00 1.35
N ILE A 109 -20.02 -0.34 0.39
CA ILE A 109 -19.79 -1.47 -0.53
C ILE A 109 -18.56 -1.24 -1.40
N LYS A 110 -18.42 -0.05 -2.01
CA LYS A 110 -17.26 0.28 -2.85
C LYS A 110 -15.95 0.24 -2.05
N LYS A 111 -15.96 0.75 -0.81
CA LYS A 111 -14.81 0.67 0.10
C LYS A 111 -14.45 -0.78 0.43
N LYS A 112 -15.45 -1.58 0.80
CA LYS A 112 -15.26 -3.02 1.09
C LYS A 112 -14.72 -3.78 -0.13
N MET A 113 -15.23 -3.51 -1.33
CA MET A 113 -14.74 -4.13 -2.57
C MET A 113 -13.29 -3.74 -2.87
N LYS A 114 -12.90 -2.48 -2.60
CA LYS A 114 -11.54 -2.01 -2.81
C LYS A 114 -10.56 -2.68 -1.85
N GLU A 115 -10.93 -2.84 -0.58
CA GLU A 115 -10.15 -3.56 0.43
C GLU A 115 -10.03 -5.05 0.06
N GLN A 116 -11.13 -5.69 -0.36
CA GLN A 116 -11.11 -7.09 -0.82
C GLN A 116 -10.25 -7.30 -2.06
N GLU A 117 -10.29 -6.40 -3.04
CA GLU A 117 -9.44 -6.47 -4.23
C GLU A 117 -7.97 -6.28 -3.89
N MET A 118 -7.66 -5.38 -2.94
CA MET A 118 -6.30 -5.20 -2.44
C MET A 118 -5.80 -6.47 -1.74
N GLU A 119 -6.62 -7.08 -0.88
CA GLU A 119 -6.29 -8.34 -0.20
C GLU A 119 -6.10 -9.49 -1.21
N ARG A 120 -6.97 -9.60 -2.22
CA ARG A 120 -6.81 -10.58 -3.31
C ARG A 120 -5.49 -10.36 -4.05
N ARG A 121 -5.20 -9.13 -4.46
CA ARG A 121 -3.96 -8.80 -5.18
C ARG A 121 -2.72 -9.10 -4.33
N ALA A 122 -2.76 -8.84 -3.04
CA ALA A 122 -1.67 -9.18 -2.12
C ALA A 122 -1.44 -10.69 -2.08
N LYS A 123 -2.50 -11.49 -1.89
CA LYS A 123 -2.42 -12.97 -1.90
C LYS A 123 -1.91 -13.52 -3.24
N GLU A 124 -2.37 -12.98 -4.36
CA GLU A 124 -1.87 -13.38 -5.69
C GLU A 124 -0.38 -13.06 -5.88
N LEU A 125 0.07 -11.91 -5.38
CA LEU A 125 1.50 -11.54 -5.42
C LEU A 125 2.34 -12.46 -4.52
N GLU A 126 1.87 -12.77 -3.31
CA GLU A 126 2.51 -13.72 -2.41
C GLU A 126 2.64 -15.12 -3.05
N GLU A 127 1.57 -15.63 -3.66
CA GLU A 127 1.60 -16.92 -4.36
C GLU A 127 2.58 -16.91 -5.53
N ARG A 128 2.62 -15.81 -6.31
CA ARG A 128 3.59 -15.66 -7.40
C ARG A 128 5.02 -15.65 -6.89
N VAL A 129 5.31 -14.95 -5.79
CA VAL A 129 6.63 -14.93 -5.17
C VAL A 129 7.03 -16.35 -4.74
N VAL A 130 6.16 -17.06 -4.02
CA VAL A 130 6.43 -18.45 -3.58
C VAL A 130 6.69 -19.37 -4.77
N ASN A 131 5.92 -19.24 -5.86
CA ASN A 131 6.10 -20.04 -7.07
C ASN A 131 7.42 -19.69 -7.80
N LEU A 132 7.80 -18.41 -7.86
CA LEU A 132 9.06 -17.96 -8.43
C LEU A 132 10.25 -18.44 -7.60
N GLU A 133 10.18 -18.37 -6.27
CA GLU A 133 11.22 -18.89 -5.37
C GLU A 133 11.41 -20.41 -5.53
N LYS A 134 10.32 -21.18 -5.66
CA LYS A 134 10.40 -22.62 -5.94
C LYS A 134 11.11 -22.91 -7.27
N LYS A 135 10.76 -22.16 -8.33
CA LYS A 135 11.40 -22.29 -9.65
C LYS A 135 12.88 -21.89 -9.60
N LEU A 136 13.20 -20.81 -8.89
CA LEU A 136 14.57 -20.36 -8.68
C LEU A 136 15.40 -21.45 -8.00
N LYS A 137 14.91 -22.01 -6.88
CA LYS A 137 15.59 -23.10 -6.15
C LYS A 137 15.79 -24.34 -7.02
N ALA A 138 14.78 -24.70 -7.83
CA ALA A 138 14.90 -25.83 -8.77
C ALA A 138 15.98 -25.57 -9.83
N ALA A 139 15.98 -24.38 -10.44
CA ALA A 139 16.98 -23.98 -11.43
C ALA A 139 18.40 -23.86 -10.82
N GLU A 140 18.53 -23.39 -9.59
CA GLU A 140 19.80 -23.34 -8.85
C GLU A 140 20.36 -24.73 -8.58
N LEU A 141 19.49 -25.69 -8.21
CA LEU A 141 19.87 -27.09 -7.99
C LEU A 141 20.31 -27.74 -9.31
N GLU A 142 19.56 -27.54 -10.39
CA GLU A 142 19.92 -28.03 -11.72
C GLU A 142 21.27 -27.45 -12.17
N ASN A 143 21.46 -26.13 -12.06
CA ASN A 143 22.73 -25.48 -12.36
C ASN A 143 23.88 -26.04 -11.52
N ARG A 144 23.66 -26.28 -10.23
CA ARG A 144 24.67 -26.90 -9.35
C ARG A 144 25.02 -28.31 -9.82
N CYS A 145 24.02 -29.12 -10.16
CA CYS A 145 24.22 -30.47 -10.68
C CYS A 145 25.03 -30.46 -11.98
N LEU A 146 24.64 -29.62 -12.94
CA LEU A 146 25.34 -29.47 -14.22
C LEU A 146 26.78 -28.98 -14.03
N LYS A 147 27.01 -27.98 -13.16
CA LYS A 147 28.37 -27.51 -12.81
C LYS A 147 29.22 -28.63 -12.22
N ASN A 148 28.66 -29.44 -11.31
CA ASN A 148 29.36 -30.58 -10.71
C ASN A 148 29.70 -31.65 -11.74
N ILE A 149 28.80 -31.94 -12.69
CA ILE A 149 29.04 -32.90 -13.78
C ILE A 149 30.15 -32.37 -14.70
N ILE A 150 30.06 -31.11 -15.13
CA ILE A 150 31.08 -30.48 -15.98
C ILE A 150 32.45 -30.47 -15.29
N PHE A 151 32.49 -30.15 -13.99
CA PHE A 151 33.73 -30.18 -13.22
C PHE A 151 34.32 -31.59 -13.18
N GLN A 152 33.52 -32.62 -12.86
CA GLN A 152 33.97 -34.02 -12.85
C GLN A 152 34.48 -34.48 -14.22
N GLN A 153 33.77 -34.16 -15.30
CA GLN A 153 34.19 -34.49 -16.66
C GLN A 153 35.49 -33.78 -17.05
N ASN A 154 35.67 -32.52 -16.66
CA ASN A 154 36.90 -31.78 -16.91
C ASN A 154 38.09 -32.33 -16.10
N GLN A 155 37.88 -32.75 -14.85
CA GLN A 155 38.90 -33.43 -14.05
C GLN A 155 39.29 -34.77 -14.68
N GLN A 156 38.31 -35.61 -15.07
CA GLN A 156 38.56 -36.88 -15.75
C GLN A 156 39.37 -36.70 -17.04
N LYS A 157 38.98 -35.75 -17.91
CA LYS A 157 39.73 -35.44 -19.13
C LYS A 157 41.14 -34.92 -18.84
N GLY A 158 41.31 -34.14 -17.77
CA GLY A 158 42.62 -33.66 -17.31
C GLY A 158 43.52 -34.79 -16.84
N ASP A 159 42.97 -35.72 -16.04
CA ASP A 159 43.67 -36.90 -15.55
C ASP A 159 44.03 -37.86 -16.68
N GLU A 160 43.11 -38.12 -17.62
CA GLU A 160 43.35 -38.91 -18.83
C GLU A 160 44.44 -38.28 -19.71
N LEU A 161 44.39 -36.96 -19.92
CA LEU A 161 45.42 -36.24 -20.66
C LEU A 161 46.78 -36.36 -19.97
N LEU A 162 46.83 -36.18 -18.65
CA LEU A 162 48.06 -36.31 -17.87
C LEU A 162 48.63 -37.74 -17.94
N GLN A 163 47.77 -38.76 -17.85
CA GLN A 163 48.16 -40.16 -18.02
C GLN A 163 48.73 -40.41 -19.43
N SER A 164 48.09 -39.88 -20.47
CA SER A 164 48.57 -40.02 -21.85
C SER A 164 49.93 -39.35 -22.08
N ILE A 165 50.18 -38.20 -21.44
CA ILE A 165 51.48 -37.51 -21.50
C ILE A 165 52.55 -38.32 -20.76
N LYS A 166 52.23 -38.85 -19.58
CA LYS A 166 53.14 -39.72 -18.81
C LYS A 166 53.50 -40.98 -19.59
N GLN A 167 52.51 -41.65 -20.19
CA GLN A 167 52.73 -42.83 -21.01
C GLN A 167 53.66 -42.51 -22.20
N LYS A 168 53.36 -41.45 -22.96
CA LYS A 168 54.21 -41.02 -24.07
C LYS A 168 55.63 -40.69 -23.60
N SER A 169 55.79 -39.97 -22.47
CA SER A 169 57.11 -39.64 -21.95
C SER A 169 57.94 -40.88 -21.56
N PHE A 170 57.28 -41.94 -21.11
CA PHE A 170 57.93 -43.22 -20.80
C PHE A 170 58.31 -43.98 -22.08
N GLU A 171 57.47 -43.94 -23.12
CA GLU A 171 57.78 -44.58 -24.42
C GLU A 171 58.95 -43.90 -25.16
N PHE A 172 59.24 -42.62 -24.88
CA PHE A 172 60.32 -41.85 -25.51
C PHE A 172 61.61 -41.72 -24.65
N SER A 173 61.67 -42.30 -23.44
CA SER A 173 62.87 -42.31 -22.57
C SER A 173 63.56 -43.66 -22.60
#